data_AF-A0A9N9E044-F1
#
_entry.id   AF-A0A9N9E044-F1
#
_cell.length_a   1.000
_cell.length_b   1.000
_cell.length_c   1.000
_cell.angle_alpha   90.00
_cell.angle_beta   90.00
_cell.angle_gamma   90.00
#
_symmetry.space_group_name_H-M   'P 1'
#
loop_
_entity.id
_entity.type
_entity.pdbx_description
1 polymer ?
#
loop_
_entity_poly.entity_id
_entity_poly.type
_entity_poly.pdbx_seq_one_letter_code
_entity_poly.pdbx_strand_id
1 'polypeptide(L)'
;NKIIESIPFTSKTKFSLFSSSDYTILLSQPMKRYVKNFILNPRTISLCVQWYQVLYDLFSETTSKSIPPSLGVTIPDLDIKLQIPIYQNDDDENFSLLSMNAEKVMNAVLNELNFLTEQNDVLDKWVKSKDLRLCWKRYERLEWIDEKDHVWNDSLKCPQFVEQTHQLQLRPIEHYPTSVKFKDGTRLIVIKCLCIYPPPPPNVSTTTVIDTSDNNDIQHYPLIYAISPMNSDMNRRVNQILCAKGFIDLTEIIEIKCLEEVLEADEVNDGEGCTFKLLKKNGKVITLKAYSRQTREEWINHLNELIKYWKARISRDVRIRVEIIKTNQSYYHETVDDGFYHWRNSKSYVNPILWNCCVLDRCRGIIKSGWLYNKTQTVQTFEHYHHVLTHGHLIYFHRNTRSTLSKCTSNKSYHKYKWCINLRDCYVYSGEITEHEYYDSNQSQERSVAKSYNNGQLAKIYGDGMVSYDNYKDTSFVIWKNKRKYCFGNDGMKIQVNRRIQLNTRGKFWVFRARSRMECEEWVWALNAEIERLYKNENT
;
A
#
# COMPACT_ATOMS: atom_id res chain seq x y z
N ASN A 1 -7.24 -34.83 -5.81
CA ASN A 1 -8.15 -33.68 -5.98
C ASN A 1 -9.40 -34.15 -6.70
N LYS A 2 -10.59 -33.98 -6.11
CA LYS A 2 -11.86 -34.24 -6.82
C LYS A 2 -12.10 -33.04 -7.73
N ILE A 3 -12.24 -33.25 -9.04
CA ILE A 3 -12.65 -32.20 -9.97
C ILE A 3 -14.05 -31.76 -9.54
N ILE A 4 -14.21 -30.49 -9.19
CA ILE A 4 -15.49 -29.94 -8.73
C ILE A 4 -16.31 -29.47 -9.92
N GLU A 5 -15.65 -28.83 -10.88
CA GLU A 5 -16.27 -28.32 -12.10
C GLU A 5 -15.21 -28.33 -13.21
N SER A 6 -15.62 -28.69 -14.43
CA SER A 6 -14.81 -28.58 -15.64
C SER A 6 -15.41 -27.51 -16.53
N ILE A 7 -14.59 -26.56 -16.97
CA ILE A 7 -15.02 -25.50 -17.89
C ILE A 7 -14.53 -25.88 -19.30
N PRO A 8 -15.42 -26.35 -20.20
CA PRO A 8 -15.02 -26.65 -21.57
C PRO A 8 -14.82 -25.34 -22.33
N PHE A 9 -13.60 -25.10 -22.77
CA PHE A 9 -13.29 -23.99 -23.66
C PHE A 9 -13.68 -24.33 -25.10
N THR A 10 -14.17 -23.33 -25.83
CA THR A 10 -14.54 -23.46 -27.25
C THR A 10 -13.71 -22.50 -28.08
N SER A 11 -13.69 -22.68 -29.40
CA SER A 11 -13.05 -21.74 -30.35
C SER A 11 -13.67 -20.33 -30.37
N LYS A 12 -14.72 -20.09 -29.57
CA LYS A 12 -15.34 -18.78 -29.38
C LYS A 12 -15.07 -18.17 -28.00
N THR A 13 -14.39 -18.91 -27.13
CA THR A 13 -13.99 -18.39 -25.83
C THR A 13 -12.97 -17.28 -26.05
N LYS A 14 -13.26 -16.10 -25.51
CA LYS A 14 -12.33 -14.97 -25.48
C LYS A 14 -11.84 -14.78 -24.06
N PHE A 15 -10.64 -14.26 -23.92
CA PHE A 15 -10.15 -13.80 -22.62
C PHE A 15 -9.64 -12.37 -22.70
N SER A 16 -9.70 -11.69 -21.56
CA SER A 16 -9.14 -10.36 -21.36
C SER A 16 -8.89 -10.11 -19.87
N LEU A 17 -8.33 -8.96 -19.52
CA LEU A 17 -8.39 -8.48 -18.13
C LEU A 17 -9.81 -8.02 -17.78
N PHE A 18 -10.34 -8.52 -16.67
CA PHE A 18 -11.54 -7.97 -16.00
C PHE A 18 -11.20 -6.67 -15.26
N SER A 19 -10.08 -6.66 -14.55
CA SER A 19 -9.58 -5.52 -13.79
C SER A 19 -8.07 -5.46 -13.92
N SER A 20 -7.55 -4.30 -14.34
CA SER A 20 -6.11 -4.04 -14.43
C SER A 20 -5.53 -3.54 -13.10
N SER A 21 -6.37 -3.24 -12.12
CA SER A 21 -5.93 -2.79 -10.79
C SER A 21 -5.43 -3.96 -9.94
N ASP A 22 -6.14 -5.09 -10.01
CA ASP A 22 -5.83 -6.33 -9.28
C ASP A 22 -5.44 -7.50 -10.20
N TYR A 23 -5.41 -7.29 -11.52
CA TYR A 23 -5.11 -8.30 -12.53
C TYR A 23 -6.10 -9.48 -12.54
N THR A 24 -7.36 -9.26 -12.20
CA THR A 24 -8.39 -10.27 -12.38
C THR A 24 -8.60 -10.57 -13.88
N ILE A 25 -8.60 -11.84 -14.27
CA ILE A 25 -8.80 -12.31 -15.65
C ILE A 25 -10.28 -12.59 -15.90
N LEU A 26 -10.77 -12.20 -17.07
CA LEU A 26 -12.10 -12.52 -17.58
C LEU A 26 -11.99 -13.57 -18.70
N LEU A 27 -12.74 -14.66 -18.59
CA LEU A 27 -13.02 -15.58 -19.69
C LEU A 27 -14.48 -15.43 -20.10
N SER A 28 -14.74 -15.08 -21.35
CA SER A 28 -16.07 -14.84 -21.89
C SER A 28 -16.40 -15.88 -22.95
N GLN A 29 -17.46 -16.64 -22.73
CA GLN A 29 -17.92 -17.67 -23.66
C GLN A 29 -19.33 -17.33 -24.17
N PRO A 30 -19.49 -17.04 -25.48
CA PRO A 30 -20.80 -16.78 -26.05
C PRO A 30 -21.62 -18.07 -26.14
N MET A 31 -22.79 -18.06 -25.52
CA MET A 31 -23.81 -19.13 -25.61
C MET A 31 -24.96 -18.66 -26.52
N LYS A 32 -25.88 -19.56 -26.89
CA LYS A 32 -26.99 -19.24 -27.82
C LYS A 32 -27.87 -18.04 -27.40
N ARG A 33 -27.99 -17.77 -26.09
CA ARG A 33 -28.92 -16.76 -25.54
C ARG A 33 -28.29 -15.78 -24.55
N TYR A 34 -27.04 -15.99 -24.15
CA TYR A 34 -26.34 -15.19 -23.16
C TYR A 34 -24.83 -15.38 -23.31
N VAL A 35 -24.04 -14.56 -22.63
CA VAL A 35 -22.58 -14.75 -22.53
C VAL A 35 -22.26 -15.25 -21.12
N LYS A 36 -21.54 -16.37 -21.02
CA LYS A 36 -21.08 -16.91 -19.73
C LYS A 36 -19.71 -16.31 -19.44
N ASN A 37 -19.61 -15.54 -18.36
CA ASN A 37 -18.37 -14.93 -17.91
C ASN A 37 -17.81 -15.70 -16.71
N PHE A 38 -16.55 -16.11 -16.80
CA PHE A 38 -15.79 -16.64 -15.69
C PHE A 38 -14.76 -15.61 -15.27
N ILE A 39 -14.78 -15.26 -13.98
CA ILE A 39 -13.87 -14.30 -13.41
C ILE A 39 -12.84 -15.07 -12.57
N LEU A 40 -11.58 -15.00 -12.98
CA LEU A 40 -10.48 -15.70 -12.35
C LEU A 40 -9.61 -14.67 -11.63
N ASN A 41 -9.50 -14.80 -10.30
CA ASN A 41 -8.59 -14.00 -9.49
C ASN A 41 -7.50 -14.91 -8.89
N PRO A 42 -6.35 -15.04 -9.56
CA PRO A 42 -5.18 -15.73 -9.02
C PRO A 42 -4.71 -15.09 -7.70
N ARG A 43 -4.07 -15.87 -6.83
CA ARG A 43 -3.67 -15.40 -5.48
C ARG A 43 -2.69 -14.23 -5.52
N THR A 44 -1.83 -14.22 -6.53
CA THR A 44 -0.73 -13.28 -6.69
C THR A 44 -0.71 -12.75 -8.11
N ILE A 45 -0.10 -11.59 -8.32
CA ILE A 45 0.00 -11.03 -9.68
C ILE A 45 0.94 -11.89 -10.52
N SER A 46 1.99 -12.47 -9.92
CA SER A 46 2.84 -13.48 -10.58
C SER A 46 2.09 -14.64 -11.20
N LEU A 47 1.22 -15.27 -10.41
CA LEU A 47 0.39 -16.36 -10.89
C LEU A 47 -0.57 -15.87 -11.97
N CYS A 48 -1.07 -14.65 -11.86
CA CYS A 48 -1.88 -14.06 -12.92
C CYS A 48 -1.12 -13.92 -14.23
N VAL A 49 0.10 -13.38 -14.21
CA VAL A 49 0.93 -13.25 -15.43
C VAL A 49 1.17 -14.63 -16.05
N GLN A 50 1.53 -15.62 -15.25
CA GLN A 50 1.73 -17.00 -15.72
C GLN A 50 0.46 -17.60 -16.33
N TRP A 51 -0.69 -17.49 -15.64
CA TRP A 51 -1.97 -17.95 -16.18
C TRP A 51 -2.34 -17.23 -17.46
N TYR A 52 -2.12 -15.91 -17.52
CA TYR A 52 -2.39 -15.11 -18.71
C TYR A 52 -1.52 -15.56 -19.89
N GLN A 53 -0.23 -15.82 -19.69
CA GLN A 53 0.67 -16.34 -20.72
C GLN A 53 0.21 -17.70 -21.24
N VAL A 54 -0.11 -18.64 -20.35
CA VAL A 54 -0.62 -19.96 -20.72
C VAL A 54 -1.92 -19.85 -21.50
N LEU A 55 -2.85 -19.02 -21.06
CA LEU A 55 -4.11 -18.78 -21.77
C LEU A 55 -3.85 -18.14 -23.14
N TYR A 56 -2.92 -17.20 -23.24
CA TYR A 56 -2.56 -16.57 -24.51
C TYR A 56 -2.01 -17.58 -25.52
N ASP A 57 -1.15 -18.48 -25.07
CA ASP A 57 -0.55 -19.50 -25.93
C ASP A 57 -1.59 -20.56 -26.35
N LEU A 58 -2.54 -20.90 -25.47
CA LEU A 58 -3.63 -21.84 -25.78
C LEU A 58 -4.71 -21.28 -26.71
N PHE A 59 -4.94 -19.96 -26.68
CA PHE A 59 -6.03 -19.29 -27.42
C PHE A 59 -5.54 -18.42 -28.57
N SER A 60 -4.28 -18.58 -29.02
CA SER A 60 -3.61 -17.70 -29.98
C SER A 60 -4.47 -17.30 -31.19
N GLU A 61 -5.23 -18.23 -31.78
CA GLU A 61 -6.12 -18.00 -32.95
C GLU A 61 -7.40 -17.18 -32.65
N THR A 62 -7.78 -17.07 -31.38
CA THR A 62 -9.04 -16.45 -30.91
C THR A 62 -8.81 -15.23 -30.03
N THR A 63 -7.54 -14.86 -29.83
CA THR A 63 -7.14 -13.69 -29.03
C THR A 63 -7.74 -12.42 -29.61
N SER A 64 -8.25 -11.56 -28.74
CA SER A 64 -8.83 -10.27 -29.14
C SER A 64 -7.76 -9.25 -29.54
N LYS A 65 -6.50 -9.46 -29.09
CA LYS A 65 -5.36 -8.56 -29.30
C LYS A 65 -4.11 -9.38 -29.62
N SER A 66 -3.47 -9.03 -30.73
CA SER A 66 -2.15 -9.53 -31.09
C SER A 66 -1.06 -8.85 -30.27
N ILE A 67 0.02 -9.58 -29.99
CA ILE A 67 1.21 -8.99 -29.37
C ILE A 67 1.78 -7.93 -30.32
N PRO A 68 2.06 -6.70 -29.85
CA PRO A 68 2.68 -5.67 -30.68
C PRO A 68 4.07 -6.09 -31.20
N PRO A 69 4.48 -5.68 -32.41
CA PRO A 69 5.78 -6.01 -32.99
C PRO A 69 6.94 -5.23 -32.36
N SER A 70 6.64 -4.18 -31.58
CA SER A 70 7.63 -3.39 -30.85
C SER A 70 7.15 -3.08 -29.43
N LEU A 71 8.10 -3.01 -28.50
CA LEU A 71 7.89 -2.55 -27.14
C LEU A 71 8.26 -1.06 -27.05
N GLY A 72 7.27 -0.21 -26.85
CA GLY A 72 7.49 1.23 -26.66
C GLY A 72 7.90 1.57 -25.22
N VAL A 73 9.05 2.19 -25.04
CA VAL A 73 9.53 2.73 -23.75
C VAL A 73 9.53 4.25 -23.79
N THR A 74 8.84 4.90 -22.85
CA THR A 74 8.79 6.36 -22.75
C THR A 74 9.66 6.86 -21.60
N ILE A 75 10.46 7.90 -21.84
CA ILE A 75 11.23 8.60 -20.81
C ILE A 75 10.64 10.01 -20.66
N PRO A 76 9.69 10.18 -19.73
CA PRO A 76 8.85 11.36 -19.67
C PRO A 76 9.61 12.63 -19.29
N ASP A 77 10.69 12.52 -18.51
CA ASP A 77 11.50 13.67 -18.09
C ASP A 77 12.30 14.28 -19.26
N LEU A 78 12.53 13.50 -20.31
CA LEU A 78 13.28 13.88 -21.50
C LEU A 78 12.39 14.02 -22.75
N ASP A 79 11.11 13.70 -22.64
CA ASP A 79 10.15 13.56 -23.75
C ASP A 79 10.65 12.63 -24.89
N ILE A 80 11.40 11.58 -24.53
CA ILE A 80 11.93 10.58 -25.46
C ILE A 80 11.01 9.36 -25.50
N LYS A 81 10.78 8.80 -26.68
CA LYS A 81 10.09 7.52 -26.88
C LYS A 81 10.95 6.61 -27.75
N LEU A 82 11.32 5.47 -27.18
CA LEU A 82 12.09 4.44 -27.87
C LEU A 82 11.17 3.27 -28.22
N GLN A 83 11.45 2.60 -29.33
CA GLN A 83 10.74 1.42 -29.78
C GLN A 83 11.74 0.27 -29.90
N ILE A 84 11.57 -0.74 -29.07
CA ILE A 84 12.43 -1.93 -29.08
C ILE A 84 11.73 -2.98 -29.96
N PRO A 85 12.34 -3.42 -31.07
CA PRO A 85 11.74 -4.44 -31.93
C PRO A 85 11.62 -5.77 -31.17
N ILE A 86 10.52 -6.48 -31.41
CA ILE A 86 10.25 -7.80 -30.86
C ILE A 86 10.40 -8.82 -31.97
N TYR A 87 11.39 -9.71 -31.85
CA TYR A 87 11.65 -10.74 -32.85
C TYR A 87 10.91 -12.02 -32.48
N GLN A 88 10.28 -12.64 -33.48
CA GLN A 88 9.52 -13.90 -33.32
C GLN A 88 10.37 -15.14 -33.65
N ASN A 89 11.56 -14.97 -34.22
CA ASN A 89 12.45 -16.07 -34.59
C ASN A 89 13.47 -16.32 -33.46
N ASP A 90 13.63 -17.58 -33.08
CA ASP A 90 14.53 -18.04 -32.01
C ASP A 90 16.03 -17.94 -32.36
N ASP A 91 16.39 -17.47 -33.56
CA ASP A 91 17.78 -17.32 -33.99
C ASP A 91 18.51 -16.15 -33.27
N ASP A 92 17.77 -15.17 -32.74
CA ASP A 92 18.28 -14.06 -31.93
C ASP A 92 17.80 -14.20 -30.46
N GLU A 93 18.60 -14.85 -29.61
CA GLU A 93 18.23 -15.13 -28.20
C GLU A 93 17.94 -13.88 -27.32
N ASN A 94 18.35 -12.69 -27.77
CA ASN A 94 18.35 -11.48 -26.94
C ASN A 94 16.96 -10.81 -26.80
N PHE A 95 16.10 -10.84 -27.82
CA PHE A 95 14.81 -10.11 -27.84
C PHE A 95 13.61 -10.95 -28.31
N SER A 96 13.63 -12.25 -28.03
CA SER A 96 12.42 -13.09 -28.14
C SER A 96 11.43 -12.72 -27.01
N LEU A 97 10.11 -12.76 -27.31
CA LEU A 97 9.05 -12.45 -26.33
C LEU A 97 9.12 -13.28 -25.04
N LEU A 98 9.67 -14.49 -25.13
CA LEU A 98 9.81 -15.41 -24.00
C LEU A 98 11.05 -15.09 -23.14
N SER A 99 12.06 -14.43 -23.70
CA SER A 99 13.33 -14.12 -23.04
C SER A 99 13.45 -12.64 -22.61
N MET A 100 12.44 -11.82 -22.88
CA MET A 100 12.42 -10.39 -22.61
C MET A 100 12.12 -10.10 -21.14
N ASN A 101 13.14 -9.62 -20.43
CA ASN A 101 13.05 -9.19 -19.04
C ASN A 101 13.35 -7.68 -18.91
N ALA A 102 13.08 -7.12 -17.73
CA ALA A 102 13.25 -5.70 -17.45
C ALA A 102 14.72 -5.27 -17.55
N GLU A 103 15.65 -6.11 -17.09
CA GLU A 103 17.09 -5.85 -17.17
C GLU A 103 17.57 -5.67 -18.61
N LYS A 104 17.22 -6.59 -19.52
CA LYS A 104 17.57 -6.51 -20.95
C LYS A 104 16.99 -5.26 -21.59
N VAL A 105 15.73 -4.93 -21.31
CA VAL A 105 15.09 -3.73 -21.84
C VAL A 105 15.73 -2.46 -21.31
N MET A 106 16.07 -2.42 -20.02
CA MET A 106 16.75 -1.28 -19.43
C MET A 106 18.13 -1.09 -20.05
N ASN A 107 18.92 -2.15 -20.22
CA ASN A 107 20.22 -2.09 -20.86
C ASN A 107 20.12 -1.62 -22.33
N ALA A 108 19.12 -2.10 -23.08
CA ALA A 108 18.87 -1.66 -24.46
C ALA A 108 18.56 -0.15 -24.53
N VAL A 109 17.69 0.33 -23.64
CA VAL A 109 17.33 1.76 -23.54
C VAL A 109 18.52 2.61 -23.15
N LEU A 110 19.30 2.19 -22.15
CA LEU A 110 20.47 2.94 -21.69
C LEU A 110 21.57 2.99 -22.75
N ASN A 111 21.77 1.91 -23.52
CA ASN A 111 22.72 1.91 -24.64
C ASN A 111 22.30 2.90 -25.73
N GLU A 112 21.02 2.92 -26.09
CA GLU A 112 20.48 3.88 -27.07
C GLU A 112 20.60 5.33 -26.55
N LEU A 113 20.32 5.55 -25.26
CA LEU A 113 20.48 6.88 -24.66
C LEU A 113 21.94 7.32 -24.59
N ASN A 114 22.88 6.41 -24.30
CA ASN A 114 24.31 6.73 -24.27
C ASN A 114 24.80 7.18 -25.65
N PHE A 115 24.32 6.58 -26.73
CA PHE A 115 24.61 7.04 -28.09
C PHE A 115 24.13 8.49 -28.32
N LEU A 116 23.00 8.87 -27.73
CA LEU A 116 22.47 10.24 -27.80
C LEU A 116 23.17 11.22 -26.84
N THR A 117 23.82 10.74 -25.76
CA THR A 117 24.46 11.58 -24.75
C THR A 117 25.72 12.29 -25.24
N GLU A 118 26.40 11.77 -26.27
CA GLU A 118 27.59 12.39 -26.86
C GLU A 118 27.35 13.83 -27.36
N GLN A 119 26.08 14.24 -27.48
CA GLN A 119 25.66 15.56 -27.95
C GLN A 119 24.94 16.41 -26.88
N ASN A 120 24.78 15.92 -25.63
CA ASN A 120 23.95 16.62 -24.64
C ASN A 120 24.32 16.36 -23.16
N ASP A 121 24.92 17.37 -22.51
CA ASP A 121 25.28 17.37 -21.08
C ASP A 121 24.10 17.15 -20.11
N VAL A 122 22.86 17.48 -20.52
CA VAL A 122 21.66 17.26 -19.70
C VAL A 122 21.30 15.78 -19.67
N LEU A 123 21.42 15.10 -20.81
CA LEU A 123 21.20 13.65 -20.90
C LEU A 123 22.24 12.90 -20.08
N ASP A 124 23.51 13.29 -20.16
CA ASP A 124 24.60 12.69 -19.39
C ASP A 124 24.33 12.77 -17.87
N LYS A 125 23.89 13.94 -17.38
CA LYS A 125 23.50 14.10 -15.97
C LYS A 125 22.28 13.28 -15.58
N TRP A 126 21.31 13.12 -16.47
CA TRP A 126 20.09 12.34 -16.21
C TRP A 126 20.38 10.84 -16.19
N VAL A 127 21.17 10.34 -17.14
CA VAL A 127 21.60 8.92 -17.19
C VAL A 127 22.48 8.60 -15.98
N LYS A 128 23.35 9.52 -15.56
CA LYS A 128 24.14 9.42 -14.32
C LYS A 128 23.34 9.71 -13.05
N SER A 129 22.07 10.07 -13.15
CA SER A 129 21.22 10.24 -11.96
C SER A 129 21.11 8.92 -11.21
N LYS A 130 20.98 9.00 -9.89
CA LYS A 130 21.00 7.80 -9.05
C LYS A 130 19.69 7.05 -9.19
N ASP A 131 19.82 5.78 -9.57
CA ASP A 131 18.83 4.72 -9.59
C ASP A 131 17.66 4.99 -10.55
N LEU A 132 17.82 4.62 -11.82
CA LEU A 132 16.74 4.51 -12.81
C LEU A 132 16.05 3.15 -12.67
N ARG A 133 14.75 3.08 -12.95
CA ARG A 133 13.98 1.82 -12.94
C ARG A 133 12.81 1.87 -13.91
N LEU A 134 12.48 0.72 -14.49
CA LEU A 134 11.29 0.60 -15.33
C LEU A 134 10.01 0.59 -14.48
N CYS A 135 8.94 1.14 -15.04
CA CYS A 135 7.61 1.14 -14.42
C CYS A 135 6.50 1.09 -15.47
N TRP A 136 5.40 0.42 -15.12
CA TRP A 136 4.16 0.46 -15.89
C TRP A 136 3.32 1.65 -15.43
N LYS A 137 2.98 2.53 -16.37
CA LYS A 137 2.06 3.64 -16.14
C LYS A 137 0.68 3.35 -16.71
N ARG A 138 -0.33 3.56 -15.89
CA ARG A 138 -1.73 3.62 -16.34
C ARG A 138 -2.44 4.80 -15.67
N TYR A 139 -2.79 5.79 -16.45
CA TYR A 139 -3.42 7.01 -15.99
C TYR A 139 -2.59 7.66 -14.87
N GLU A 140 -3.17 7.85 -13.69
CA GLU A 140 -2.51 8.40 -12.51
C GLU A 140 -1.82 7.35 -11.63
N ARG A 141 -1.65 6.11 -12.12
CA ARG A 141 -1.01 4.99 -11.44
C ARG A 141 0.36 4.68 -12.04
N LEU A 142 1.33 4.43 -11.16
CA LEU A 142 2.64 3.87 -11.49
C LEU A 142 2.86 2.57 -10.74
N GLU A 143 3.35 1.57 -11.45
CA GLU A 143 3.73 0.27 -10.91
C GLU A 143 5.20 0.03 -11.26
N TRP A 144 6.07 0.17 -10.27
CA TRP A 144 7.50 -0.11 -10.44
C TRP A 144 7.75 -1.60 -10.72
N ILE A 145 8.71 -1.86 -11.59
CA ILE A 145 9.21 -3.20 -11.89
C ILE A 145 10.38 -3.49 -10.95
N ASP A 146 10.34 -4.61 -10.24
CA ASP A 146 11.41 -4.99 -9.31
C ASP A 146 12.41 -5.92 -9.99
N GLU A 147 13.61 -5.38 -10.22
CA GLU A 147 14.73 -6.04 -10.92
C GLU A 147 15.54 -6.96 -9.99
N LYS A 148 15.52 -6.73 -8.67
CA LYS A 148 16.47 -7.36 -7.74
C LYS A 148 16.11 -8.79 -7.37
N ASP A 149 14.82 -9.11 -7.37
CA ASP A 149 14.28 -10.37 -6.84
C ASP A 149 13.62 -11.24 -7.93
N HIS A 150 14.01 -11.08 -9.21
CA HIS A 150 13.36 -11.68 -10.41
C HIS A 150 11.85 -11.76 -10.22
N VAL A 151 11.27 -10.60 -9.94
CA VAL A 151 9.86 -10.48 -9.55
C VAL A 151 8.99 -10.59 -10.78
N TRP A 152 7.74 -11.02 -10.62
CA TRP A 152 6.75 -11.18 -11.69
C TRP A 152 6.51 -10.02 -12.66
N ASN A 153 6.97 -8.81 -12.31
CA ASN A 153 6.95 -7.66 -13.21
C ASN A 153 8.16 -7.62 -14.17
N ASP A 154 9.16 -8.47 -13.96
CA ASP A 154 10.37 -8.59 -14.78
C ASP A 154 10.04 -9.17 -16.15
N SER A 155 9.13 -10.17 -16.22
CA SER A 155 8.65 -10.70 -17.49
C SER A 155 7.73 -9.70 -18.21
N LEU A 156 8.14 -9.22 -19.37
CA LEU A 156 7.39 -8.23 -20.15
C LEU A 156 6.35 -8.83 -21.10
N LYS A 157 6.29 -10.17 -21.23
CA LYS A 157 5.12 -10.90 -21.78
C LYS A 157 3.98 -10.91 -20.76
N CYS A 158 3.48 -9.75 -20.39
CA CYS A 158 2.52 -9.54 -19.32
C CYS A 158 1.20 -8.94 -19.85
N PRO A 159 0.08 -9.09 -19.14
CA PRO A 159 -1.20 -8.54 -19.57
C PRO A 159 -1.16 -7.02 -19.78
N GLN A 160 -0.32 -6.29 -19.04
CA GLN A 160 -0.11 -4.84 -19.20
C GLN A 160 0.29 -4.48 -20.64
N PHE A 161 1.23 -5.24 -21.21
CA PHE A 161 1.76 -5.06 -22.56
C PHE A 161 0.79 -5.59 -23.62
N VAL A 162 0.33 -6.84 -23.46
CA VAL A 162 -0.52 -7.52 -24.44
C VAL A 162 -1.88 -6.83 -24.59
N GLU A 163 -2.47 -6.36 -23.49
CA GLU A 163 -3.73 -5.62 -23.52
C GLU A 163 -3.57 -4.17 -23.97
N GLN A 164 -2.33 -3.68 -24.11
CA GLN A 164 -2.00 -2.29 -24.48
C GLN A 164 -2.67 -1.26 -23.55
N THR A 165 -2.83 -1.62 -22.28
CA THR A 165 -3.50 -0.78 -21.27
C THR A 165 -2.52 0.12 -20.52
N HIS A 166 -1.24 -0.26 -20.49
CA HIS A 166 -0.19 0.44 -19.77
C HIS A 166 0.89 0.93 -20.73
N GLN A 167 1.64 1.94 -20.28
CA GLN A 167 2.83 2.43 -20.96
C GLN A 167 4.05 2.05 -20.15
N LEU A 168 5.04 1.43 -20.78
CA LEU A 168 6.32 1.18 -20.14
C LEU A 168 7.11 2.50 -20.09
N GLN A 169 7.55 2.89 -18.91
CA GLN A 169 8.32 4.12 -18.71
C GLN A 169 9.62 3.84 -17.95
N LEU A 170 10.68 4.56 -18.31
CA LEU A 170 11.92 4.61 -17.53
C LEU A 170 11.94 5.93 -16.76
N ARG A 171 12.11 5.84 -15.44
CA ARG A 171 12.09 7.01 -14.54
C ARG A 171 13.15 6.88 -13.45
N PRO A 172 13.64 8.00 -12.90
CA PRO A 172 14.37 8.00 -11.63
C PRO A 172 13.50 7.45 -10.50
N ILE A 173 14.08 6.62 -9.65
CA ILE A 173 13.39 6.04 -8.50
C ILE A 173 13.08 7.14 -7.48
N GLU A 174 11.84 7.17 -7.03
CA GLU A 174 11.42 8.02 -5.91
C GLU A 174 11.09 7.18 -4.69
N HIS A 175 11.71 7.52 -3.56
CA HIS A 175 11.37 7.00 -2.24
C HIS A 175 10.44 7.96 -1.51
N TYR A 176 9.60 7.47 -0.60
CA TYR A 176 8.75 8.36 0.18
C TYR A 176 9.61 9.36 0.97
N PRO A 177 9.36 10.68 0.83
CA PRO A 177 10.22 11.71 1.40
C PRO A 177 10.42 11.59 2.91
N THR A 178 11.67 11.67 3.34
CA THR A 178 12.07 11.73 4.76
C THR A 178 12.33 13.15 5.24
N SER A 179 12.13 14.15 4.39
CA SER A 179 12.29 15.56 4.77
C SER A 179 11.20 16.44 4.16
N VAL A 180 10.94 17.58 4.81
CA VAL A 180 10.03 18.63 4.34
C VAL A 180 10.77 19.97 4.42
N LYS A 181 10.74 20.72 3.32
CA LYS A 181 11.24 22.10 3.25
C LYS A 181 10.07 23.07 3.44
N PHE A 182 10.23 24.05 4.32
CA PHE A 182 9.28 25.11 4.59
C PHE A 182 9.56 26.35 3.72
N LYS A 183 8.63 27.30 3.68
CA LYS A 183 8.73 28.50 2.83
C LYS A 183 9.85 29.46 3.25
N ASP A 184 10.21 29.43 4.53
CA ASP A 184 11.32 30.16 5.14
C ASP A 184 12.70 29.53 4.84
N GLY A 185 12.75 28.44 4.09
CA GLY A 185 13.97 27.68 3.78
C GLY A 185 14.32 26.62 4.82
N THR A 186 13.65 26.59 5.98
CA THR A 186 13.89 25.60 7.04
C THR A 186 13.59 24.20 6.52
N ARG A 187 14.47 23.23 6.82
CA ARG A 187 14.30 21.83 6.42
C ARG A 187 14.19 20.96 7.66
N LEU A 188 13.03 20.32 7.83
CA LEU A 188 12.86 19.27 8.84
C LEU A 188 13.07 17.91 8.20
N ILE A 189 13.87 17.09 8.85
CA ILE A 189 14.14 15.71 8.46
C ILE A 189 13.49 14.83 9.52
N VAL A 190 12.68 13.85 9.13
CA VAL A 190 12.29 12.78 10.05
C VAL A 190 13.57 12.16 10.49
N ILE A 191 13.85 12.27 11.78
CA ILE A 191 14.97 11.61 12.43
C ILE A 191 15.03 10.20 11.85
N LYS A 192 16.07 9.92 11.05
CA LYS A 192 16.46 8.54 10.76
C LYS A 192 16.61 7.96 12.16
N CYS A 193 15.77 7.01 12.55
CA CYS A 193 15.89 6.27 13.82
C CYS A 193 17.20 5.45 13.90
N LEU A 194 18.27 5.88 13.23
CA LEU A 194 19.52 5.16 13.02
C LEU A 194 20.73 5.80 13.69
N CYS A 195 20.59 6.90 14.44
CA CYS A 195 21.68 7.42 15.26
C CYS A 195 21.17 7.96 16.61
N ILE A 196 20.47 7.13 17.39
CA ILE A 196 20.38 7.39 18.84
C ILE A 196 21.53 6.58 19.43
N TYR A 197 22.63 7.25 19.76
CA TYR A 197 23.56 6.71 20.74
C TYR A 197 22.72 6.33 21.97
N PRO A 198 22.86 5.11 22.52
CA PRO A 198 22.16 4.79 23.75
C PRO A 198 22.47 5.88 24.78
N PRO A 199 21.49 6.31 25.61
CA PRO A 199 21.81 7.18 26.73
C PRO A 199 22.93 6.53 27.54
N PRO A 200 23.86 7.33 28.09
CA PRO A 200 24.93 6.78 28.92
C PRO A 200 24.31 5.91 30.03
N PRO A 201 24.91 4.76 30.35
CA PRO A 201 24.41 3.94 31.45
C PRO A 201 24.28 4.81 32.70
N PRO A 202 23.26 4.62 33.55
CA PRO A 202 23.22 5.29 34.83
C PRO A 202 24.54 4.99 35.55
N ASN A 203 25.23 6.05 36.00
CA ASN A 203 26.42 5.92 36.83
C ASN A 203 26.02 5.16 38.10
N VAL A 204 26.19 3.85 38.11
CA VAL A 204 26.12 3.05 39.34
C VAL A 204 27.45 3.27 40.07
N SER A 205 27.58 4.45 40.66
CA SER A 205 28.56 4.74 41.69
C SER A 205 27.79 4.99 42.98
N THR A 206 27.04 3.98 43.43
CA THR A 206 26.55 3.93 44.80
C THR A 206 27.05 2.63 45.39
N THR A 207 28.24 2.71 45.98
CA THR A 207 28.78 1.69 46.88
C THR A 207 27.91 1.69 48.13
N THR A 208 26.76 1.02 48.11
CA THR A 208 26.04 0.68 49.34
C THR A 208 26.53 -0.67 49.82
N VAL A 209 27.27 -0.64 50.92
CA VAL A 209 27.61 -1.80 51.74
C VAL A 209 26.31 -2.52 52.09
N ILE A 210 26.17 -3.78 51.67
CA ILE A 210 25.05 -4.64 52.04
C ILE A 210 25.47 -5.41 53.28
N ASP A 211 24.92 -5.03 54.44
CA ASP A 211 24.77 -5.96 55.55
C ASP A 211 23.63 -6.94 55.23
N THR A 212 23.92 -8.20 55.46
CA THR A 212 23.09 -9.35 55.11
C THR A 212 21.89 -9.50 56.03
N SER A 213 20.67 -9.43 55.48
CA SER A 213 19.56 -10.27 55.93
C SER A 213 18.42 -10.31 54.90
N ASP A 214 18.16 -11.54 54.45
CA ASP A 214 16.92 -12.10 53.92
C ASP A 214 16.34 -11.69 52.55
N ASN A 215 16.17 -12.76 51.75
CA ASN A 215 15.20 -13.01 50.69
C ASN A 215 15.04 -11.96 49.59
N ASN A 216 15.54 -12.28 48.39
CA ASN A 216 15.07 -11.64 47.16
C ASN A 216 14.94 -12.65 46.01
N ASP A 217 13.68 -12.88 45.61
CA ASP A 217 13.31 -13.22 44.24
C ASP A 217 13.82 -12.10 43.31
N ILE A 218 14.87 -12.38 42.54
CA ILE A 218 15.40 -11.47 41.53
C ILE A 218 14.43 -11.45 40.36
N GLN A 219 13.53 -10.47 40.33
CA GLN A 219 12.72 -10.16 39.16
C GLN A 219 13.63 -9.57 38.06
N HIS A 220 14.05 -10.41 37.13
CA HIS A 220 14.73 -9.99 35.91
C HIS A 220 13.80 -9.12 35.04
N TYR A 221 13.98 -7.79 35.06
CA TYR A 221 13.47 -6.93 34.01
C TYR A 221 14.43 -7.00 32.82
N PRO A 222 14.03 -7.48 31.63
CA PRO A 222 14.94 -7.55 30.49
C PRO A 222 15.13 -6.14 29.92
N LEU A 223 16.25 -5.52 30.26
CA LEU A 223 16.79 -4.33 29.61
C LEU A 223 17.30 -4.72 28.22
N ILE A 224 16.46 -4.57 27.19
CA ILE A 224 16.86 -4.79 25.79
C ILE A 224 17.56 -3.53 25.27
N TYR A 225 18.84 -3.35 25.59
CA TYR A 225 19.74 -2.46 24.85
C TYR A 225 20.65 -3.30 23.97
N ALA A 226 20.27 -3.45 22.71
CA ALA A 226 21.15 -3.99 21.68
C ALA A 226 21.00 -3.14 20.43
N ILE A 227 22.15 -2.65 19.93
CA ILE A 227 22.29 -2.09 18.59
C ILE A 227 21.85 -3.20 17.63
N SER A 228 20.68 -2.98 17.01
CA SER A 228 20.03 -3.99 16.17
C SER A 228 20.52 -3.81 14.73
N PRO A 229 21.05 -4.84 14.04
CA PRO A 229 21.22 -4.80 12.59
C PRO A 229 19.94 -4.32 11.89
N MET A 230 20.05 -3.70 10.70
CA MET A 230 18.90 -3.07 10.03
C MET A 230 17.66 -3.98 9.92
N ASN A 231 17.87 -5.28 9.69
CA ASN A 231 16.80 -6.28 9.63
C ASN A 231 16.14 -6.54 10.99
N SER A 232 16.90 -6.58 12.08
CA SER A 232 16.34 -6.78 13.42
C SER A 232 15.68 -5.52 13.96
N ASP A 233 16.12 -4.32 13.56
CA ASP A 233 15.40 -3.08 13.85
C ASP A 233 14.06 -3.01 13.11
N MET A 234 14.02 -3.40 11.83
CA MET A 234 12.74 -3.47 11.10
C MET A 234 11.78 -4.46 11.75
N ASN A 235 12.24 -5.66 12.08
CA ASN A 235 11.44 -6.66 12.77
C ASN A 235 10.93 -6.15 14.13
N ARG A 236 11.78 -5.43 14.89
CA ARG A 236 11.38 -4.79 16.15
C ARG A 236 10.26 -3.77 15.92
N ARG A 237 10.38 -2.89 14.93
CA ARG A 237 9.36 -1.88 14.60
C ARG A 237 8.04 -2.54 14.18
N VAL A 238 8.10 -3.57 13.35
CA VAL A 238 6.92 -4.34 12.93
C VAL A 238 6.24 -4.99 14.13
N ASN A 239 7.00 -5.61 15.02
CA ASN A 239 6.47 -6.21 16.25
C ASN A 239 5.84 -5.17 17.17
N GLN A 240 6.44 -3.98 17.31
CA GLN A 240 5.85 -2.87 18.07
C GLN A 240 4.48 -2.46 17.49
N ILE A 241 4.36 -2.39 16.17
CA ILE A 241 3.09 -2.05 15.51
C ILE A 241 2.05 -3.17 15.70
N LEU A 242 2.44 -4.44 15.55
CA LEU A 242 1.55 -5.59 15.73
C LEU A 242 1.03 -5.74 17.16
N CYS A 243 1.88 -5.45 18.15
CA CYS A 243 1.53 -5.53 19.57
C CYS A 243 0.90 -4.23 20.11
N ALA A 244 0.70 -3.21 19.28
CA ALA A 244 0.19 -1.92 19.72
C ALA A 244 -1.25 -2.03 20.24
N LYS A 245 -1.48 -1.57 21.49
CA LYS A 245 -2.84 -1.45 22.05
C LYS A 245 -3.67 -0.34 21.38
N GLY A 246 -2.99 0.61 20.73
CA GLY A 246 -3.57 1.75 20.05
C GLY A 246 -2.50 2.73 19.57
N PHE A 247 -2.92 3.82 18.95
CA PHE A 247 -2.00 4.89 18.54
C PHE A 247 -2.54 6.29 18.85
N ILE A 248 -1.64 7.26 18.91
CA ILE A 248 -1.95 8.69 19.04
C ILE A 248 -1.62 9.34 17.70
N ASP A 249 -2.60 10.01 17.09
CA ASP A 249 -2.35 10.78 15.88
C ASP A 249 -1.68 12.12 16.23
N LEU A 250 -0.39 12.23 15.92
CA LEU A 250 0.40 13.44 16.16
C LEU A 250 -0.14 14.65 15.39
N THR A 251 -0.84 14.44 14.28
CA THR A 251 -1.38 15.53 13.45
C THR A 251 -2.59 16.20 14.07
N GLU A 252 -3.22 15.53 15.05
CA GLU A 252 -4.31 16.06 15.87
C GLU A 252 -3.81 16.82 17.10
N ILE A 253 -2.51 16.79 17.43
CA ILE A 253 -1.96 17.53 18.58
C ILE A 253 -1.82 19.01 18.21
N ILE A 254 -2.37 19.90 19.03
CA ILE A 254 -2.23 21.36 18.90
C ILE A 254 -0.95 21.81 19.62
N GLU A 255 -0.78 21.37 20.86
CA GLU A 255 0.23 21.89 21.78
C GLU A 255 0.69 20.80 22.75
N ILE A 256 1.93 20.92 23.23
CA ILE A 256 2.50 20.13 24.33
C ILE A 256 2.77 21.08 25.50
N LYS A 257 2.13 20.83 26.64
CA LYS A 257 2.28 21.64 27.86
C LYS A 257 3.11 20.91 28.91
N CYS A 258 4.07 21.62 29.48
CA CYS A 258 4.74 21.21 30.71
C CYS A 258 3.79 21.51 31.90
N LEU A 259 3.70 20.60 32.88
CA LEU A 259 3.25 20.99 34.21
C LEU A 259 4.50 21.35 34.99
N GLU A 260 4.63 22.62 35.34
CA GLU A 260 5.50 23.03 36.42
C GLU A 260 4.77 22.67 37.71
N GLU A 261 5.25 21.63 38.39
CA GLU A 261 4.94 21.47 39.80
C GLU A 261 5.71 22.58 40.50
N VAL A 262 4.96 23.54 41.05
CA VAL A 262 5.46 24.48 42.07
C VAL A 262 5.69 23.65 43.33
N LEU A 263 6.77 22.87 43.34
CA LEU A 263 7.27 22.25 44.55
C LEU A 263 8.51 23.06 44.94
N GLU A 264 8.46 23.63 46.14
CA GLU A 264 9.59 24.26 46.79
C GLU A 264 10.77 23.29 46.78
N ALA A 265 11.98 23.84 46.62
CA ALA A 265 13.18 23.16 46.12
C ALA A 265 13.69 21.95 46.92
N ASP A 266 12.99 21.54 47.98
CA ASP A 266 13.49 20.60 48.99
C ASP A 266 12.78 19.23 49.00
N GLU A 267 11.78 18.97 48.14
CA GLU A 267 11.06 17.67 48.10
C GLU A 267 10.93 17.03 46.70
N VAL A 268 11.88 17.26 45.79
CA VAL A 268 11.89 16.51 44.52
C VAL A 268 12.53 15.14 44.75
N ASN A 269 11.70 14.15 45.11
CA ASN A 269 12.12 12.75 45.10
C ASN A 269 12.47 12.35 43.65
N ASP A 270 13.76 12.13 43.38
CA ASP A 270 14.29 11.52 42.16
C ASP A 270 13.72 10.09 42.01
N GLY A 271 12.49 10.01 41.50
CA GLY A 271 11.73 8.76 41.40
C GLY A 271 10.26 8.98 41.04
N GLU A 272 9.70 10.15 41.32
CA GLU A 272 8.29 10.44 41.02
C GLU A 272 8.01 10.86 39.58
N GLY A 273 9.02 11.05 38.71
CA GLY A 273 8.91 11.22 37.25
C GLY A 273 8.11 12.43 36.74
N CYS A 274 8.68 13.20 35.82
CA CYS A 274 8.11 14.47 35.38
C CYS A 274 6.98 14.32 34.33
N THR A 275 5.83 14.95 34.56
CA THR A 275 4.68 14.87 33.65
C THR A 275 4.65 15.96 32.58
N PHE A 276 4.02 15.66 31.44
CA PHE A 276 3.70 16.61 30.38
C PHE A 276 2.39 16.22 29.67
N LYS A 277 1.68 17.19 29.09
CA LYS A 277 0.34 17.02 28.51
C LYS A 277 0.34 17.30 27.01
N LEU A 278 -0.29 16.43 26.22
CA LEU A 278 -0.58 16.65 24.79
C LEU A 278 -2.04 17.11 24.64
N LEU A 279 -2.25 18.30 24.09
CA LEU A 279 -3.58 18.84 23.82
C LEU A 279 -4.00 18.52 22.38
N LYS A 280 -5.15 17.86 22.19
CA LYS A 280 -5.70 17.50 20.88
C LYS A 280 -6.67 18.55 20.34
N LYS A 281 -6.88 18.57 19.01
CA LYS A 281 -7.87 19.41 18.31
C LYS A 281 -9.31 19.25 18.79
N ASN A 282 -9.66 18.07 19.29
CA ASN A 282 -10.98 17.79 19.84
C ASN A 282 -11.12 18.16 21.33
N GLY A 283 -10.16 18.91 21.90
CA GLY A 283 -10.13 19.32 23.30
C GLY A 283 -9.67 18.24 24.28
N LYS A 284 -9.44 17.00 23.83
CA LYS A 284 -8.95 15.93 24.71
C LYS A 284 -7.48 16.15 25.07
N VAL A 285 -7.11 15.69 26.27
CA VAL A 285 -5.75 15.78 26.79
C VAL A 285 -5.18 14.37 27.03
N ILE A 286 -3.89 14.20 26.75
CA ILE A 286 -3.13 12.99 27.08
C ILE A 286 -2.02 13.42 28.05
N THR A 287 -2.02 12.87 29.26
CA THR A 287 -0.91 13.07 30.21
C THR A 287 0.08 11.93 30.07
N LEU A 288 1.35 12.26 29.87
CA LEU A 288 2.48 11.35 29.82
C LEU A 288 3.46 11.68 30.94
N LYS A 289 4.24 10.68 31.35
CA LYS A 289 5.22 10.78 32.45
C LYS A 289 6.57 10.28 31.95
N ALA A 290 7.59 11.12 32.09
CA ALA A 290 8.97 10.78 31.79
C ALA A 290 9.73 10.43 33.08
N TYR A 291 10.88 9.76 32.93
CA TYR A 291 11.72 9.35 34.06
C TYR A 291 12.33 10.56 34.80
N SER A 292 12.92 11.50 34.06
CA SER A 292 13.56 12.71 34.61
C SER A 292 13.10 13.97 33.89
N ARG A 293 13.45 15.14 34.44
CA ARG A 293 13.22 16.45 33.83
C ARG A 293 13.90 16.56 32.47
N GLN A 294 15.15 16.12 32.37
CA GLN A 294 15.90 16.11 31.11
C GLN A 294 15.21 15.25 30.05
N THR A 295 14.82 14.01 30.41
CA THR A 295 14.13 13.12 29.47
C THR A 295 12.78 13.69 29.03
N ARG A 296 12.05 14.36 29.93
CA ARG A 296 10.80 15.08 29.57
C ARG A 296 11.07 16.14 28.51
N GLU A 297 12.07 16.98 28.71
CA GLU A 297 12.42 18.06 27.79
C GLU A 297 12.81 17.51 26.41
N GLU A 298 13.59 16.42 26.36
CA GLU A 298 13.88 15.70 25.11
C GLU A 298 12.63 15.16 24.42
N TRP A 299 11.71 14.54 25.17
CA TRP A 299 10.43 14.06 24.62
C TRP A 299 9.60 15.20 24.05
N ILE A 300 9.48 16.32 24.77
CA ILE A 300 8.73 17.49 24.32
C ILE A 300 9.34 18.04 23.03
N ASN A 301 10.66 18.21 22.98
CA ASN A 301 11.37 18.71 21.80
C ASN A 301 11.17 17.80 20.58
N HIS A 302 11.42 16.50 20.72
CA HIS A 302 11.28 15.55 19.62
C HIS A 302 9.82 15.37 19.16
N LEU A 303 8.86 15.35 20.08
CA LEU A 303 7.44 15.27 19.72
C LEU A 303 7.00 16.51 18.97
N ASN A 304 7.43 17.72 19.38
CA ASN A 304 7.13 18.95 18.66
C ASN A 304 7.68 18.92 17.23
N GLU A 305 8.92 18.48 17.03
CA GLU A 305 9.51 18.34 15.69
C GLU A 305 8.78 17.31 14.83
N LEU A 306 8.39 16.16 15.41
CA LEU A 306 7.57 15.16 14.72
C LEU A 306 6.18 15.69 14.36
N ILE A 307 5.52 16.44 15.24
CA ILE A 307 4.21 17.05 14.98
C ILE A 307 4.31 18.04 13.81
N LYS A 308 5.30 18.94 13.84
CA LYS A 308 5.55 19.91 12.76
C LYS A 308 5.80 19.19 11.44
N TYR A 309 6.70 18.20 11.45
CA TYR A 309 7.03 17.41 10.27
C TYR A 309 5.79 16.72 9.69
N TRP A 310 5.06 15.93 10.49
CA TRP A 310 3.97 15.09 9.99
C TRP A 310 2.78 15.91 9.48
N LYS A 311 2.45 17.02 10.15
CA LYS A 311 1.46 17.96 9.63
C LYS A 311 1.87 18.51 8.25
N ALA A 312 3.12 18.92 8.10
CA ALA A 312 3.63 19.48 6.84
C ALA A 312 3.72 18.40 5.74
N ARG A 313 4.17 17.20 6.07
CA ARG A 313 4.30 16.07 5.13
C ARG A 313 2.94 15.63 4.59
N ILE A 314 1.96 15.38 5.47
CA ILE A 314 0.60 14.98 5.04
C ILE A 314 -0.06 16.09 4.22
N SER A 315 0.08 17.36 4.64
CA SER A 315 -0.43 18.49 3.85
C SER A 315 0.19 18.54 2.45
N ARG A 316 1.49 18.23 2.31
CA ARG A 316 2.15 18.19 1.01
C ARG A 316 1.68 17.02 0.14
N ASP A 317 1.47 15.84 0.73
CA ASP A 317 0.93 14.68 0.01
C ASP A 317 -0.48 14.97 -0.53
N VAL A 318 -1.33 15.61 0.28
CA VAL A 318 -2.67 16.04 -0.14
C VAL A 318 -2.59 17.06 -1.28
N ARG A 319 -1.69 18.04 -1.20
CA ARG A 319 -1.50 19.03 -2.29
C ARG A 319 -1.10 18.36 -3.60
N ILE A 320 -0.14 17.42 -3.55
CA ILE A 320 0.28 16.67 -4.75
C ILE A 320 -0.92 15.91 -5.35
N ARG A 321 -1.75 15.27 -4.52
CA ARG A 321 -2.97 14.60 -5.02
C ARG A 321 -3.94 15.56 -5.69
N VAL A 322 -4.23 16.69 -5.05
CA VAL A 322 -5.13 17.71 -5.59
C VAL A 322 -4.59 18.28 -6.90
N GLU A 323 -3.28 18.50 -7.00
CA GLU A 323 -2.61 18.96 -8.21
C GLU A 323 -2.74 17.95 -9.35
N ILE A 324 -2.45 16.66 -9.11
CA ILE A 324 -2.63 15.59 -10.11
C ILE A 324 -4.07 15.58 -10.63
N ILE A 325 -5.07 15.64 -9.74
CA ILE A 325 -6.48 15.63 -10.13
C ILE A 325 -6.78 16.85 -11.03
N LYS A 326 -6.34 18.05 -10.63
CA LYS A 326 -6.56 19.28 -11.41
C LYS A 326 -5.87 19.25 -12.76
N THR A 327 -4.59 18.88 -12.81
CA THR A 327 -3.80 18.78 -14.04
C THR A 327 -4.40 17.78 -15.01
N ASN A 328 -4.86 16.63 -14.51
CA ASN A 328 -5.48 15.64 -15.39
C ASN A 328 -6.87 16.07 -15.85
N GLN A 329 -7.66 16.71 -14.99
CA GLN A 329 -8.93 17.33 -15.37
C GLN A 329 -8.76 18.38 -16.48
N SER A 330 -7.71 19.22 -16.44
CA SER A 330 -7.48 20.18 -17.51
C SER A 330 -7.17 19.49 -18.84
N TYR A 331 -6.31 18.46 -18.84
CA TYR A 331 -6.02 17.70 -20.06
C TYR A 331 -7.25 17.02 -20.66
N TYR A 332 -8.21 16.66 -19.82
CA TYR A 332 -9.46 16.11 -20.31
C TYR A 332 -10.33 17.13 -21.01
N HIS A 333 -10.57 18.28 -20.38
CA HIS A 333 -11.41 19.32 -20.96
C HIS A 333 -10.87 19.79 -22.32
N GLU A 334 -9.54 19.81 -22.50
CA GLU A 334 -8.89 20.10 -23.79
C GLU A 334 -9.18 19.03 -24.88
N THR A 335 -9.46 17.78 -24.50
CA THR A 335 -9.68 16.67 -25.46
C THR A 335 -11.15 16.42 -25.82
N VAL A 336 -12.10 17.07 -25.14
CA VAL A 336 -13.54 16.90 -25.40
C VAL A 336 -13.98 17.55 -26.72
N ASP A 337 -13.20 18.49 -27.25
CA ASP A 337 -13.49 19.19 -28.52
C ASP A 337 -13.41 18.26 -29.75
N ASP A 338 -12.77 17.10 -29.63
CA ASP A 338 -12.47 16.17 -30.75
C ASP A 338 -13.50 15.01 -30.86
N GLY A 339 -14.66 15.11 -30.19
CA GLY A 339 -15.80 14.19 -30.35
C GLY A 339 -15.63 12.75 -29.83
N PHE A 340 -14.43 12.36 -29.36
CA PHE A 340 -14.16 11.03 -28.82
C PHE A 340 -13.80 11.07 -27.33
N TYR A 341 -14.71 10.56 -26.48
CA TYR A 341 -14.49 10.33 -25.05
C TYR A 341 -13.49 9.18 -24.84
N HIS A 342 -12.20 9.43 -25.05
CA HIS A 342 -11.16 8.46 -24.68
C HIS A 342 -10.14 9.14 -23.77
N TRP A 343 -10.11 8.74 -22.48
CA TRP A 343 -8.96 9.07 -21.63
C TRP A 343 -7.71 8.56 -22.36
N ARG A 344 -6.89 9.47 -22.90
CA ARG A 344 -5.58 9.12 -23.47
C ARG A 344 -4.57 8.92 -22.35
N ASN A 345 -4.23 7.65 -22.06
CA ASN A 345 -3.26 7.30 -21.01
C ASN A 345 -1.95 8.08 -21.19
N SER A 346 -1.52 8.33 -22.44
CA SER A 346 -0.31 9.11 -22.76
C SER A 346 -0.26 10.52 -22.19
N LYS A 347 -1.38 11.24 -22.13
CA LYS A 347 -1.41 12.64 -21.66
C LYS A 347 -1.51 12.79 -20.15
N SER A 348 -1.93 11.74 -19.44
CA SER A 348 -2.11 11.84 -17.98
C SER A 348 -0.79 12.09 -17.25
N TYR A 349 -0.85 12.92 -16.23
CA TYR A 349 0.22 13.16 -15.29
C TYR A 349 0.08 12.22 -14.08
N VAL A 350 1.22 11.73 -13.61
CA VAL A 350 1.35 10.92 -12.41
C VAL A 350 2.58 11.35 -11.65
N ASN A 351 2.48 11.38 -10.32
CA ASN A 351 3.58 11.79 -9.46
C ASN A 351 4.23 10.57 -8.77
N PRO A 352 5.52 10.30 -9.02
CA PRO A 352 6.25 9.16 -8.44
C PRO A 352 6.44 9.25 -6.92
N ILE A 353 6.28 10.43 -6.29
CA ILE A 353 6.34 10.56 -4.82
C ILE A 353 5.16 9.84 -4.14
N LEU A 354 3.96 9.92 -4.73
CA LEU A 354 2.79 9.21 -4.21
C LEU A 354 2.91 7.70 -4.47
N TRP A 355 3.34 7.35 -5.68
CA TRP A 355 3.63 5.98 -6.10
C TRP A 355 5.10 5.65 -5.92
N ASN A 356 5.62 5.84 -4.71
CA ASN A 356 7.05 5.64 -4.44
C ASN A 356 7.42 4.15 -4.39
N CYS A 357 8.67 3.83 -4.69
CA CYS A 357 9.18 2.47 -4.72
C CYS A 357 9.30 1.79 -3.34
N CYS A 358 9.10 2.53 -2.22
CA CYS A 358 9.30 1.97 -0.87
C CYS A 358 8.36 0.80 -0.54
N VAL A 359 7.26 0.63 -1.29
CA VAL A 359 6.38 -0.53 -1.16
C VAL A 359 7.08 -1.83 -1.59
N LEU A 360 7.94 -1.77 -2.61
CA LEU A 360 8.76 -2.90 -3.05
C LEU A 360 10.03 -3.02 -2.20
N ASP A 361 10.77 -1.89 -2.08
CA ASP A 361 12.09 -1.86 -1.42
C ASP A 361 12.01 -1.95 0.12
N ARG A 362 10.81 -1.93 0.72
CA ARG A 362 10.54 -2.01 2.17
C ARG A 362 11.38 -1.04 3.01
N CYS A 363 11.54 0.19 2.53
CA CYS A 363 12.32 1.20 3.25
C CYS A 363 11.72 1.61 4.61
N ARG A 364 10.50 1.16 4.94
CA ARG A 364 9.71 1.61 6.09
C ARG A 364 8.96 0.47 6.77
N GLY A 365 8.82 0.58 8.09
CA GLY A 365 8.00 -0.35 8.90
C GLY A 365 6.50 -0.28 8.56
N ILE A 366 6.01 0.92 8.23
CA ILE A 366 4.66 1.13 7.71
C ILE A 366 4.77 1.27 6.18
N ILE A 367 4.13 0.35 5.46
CA ILE A 367 4.14 0.31 4.00
C ILE A 367 3.10 1.29 3.46
N LYS A 368 1.88 1.23 4.00
CA LYS A 368 0.81 2.17 3.69
C LYS A 368 -0.07 2.36 4.92
N SER A 369 -0.56 3.57 5.13
CA SER A 369 -1.57 3.84 6.16
C SER A 369 -2.56 4.87 5.67
N GLY A 370 -3.75 4.86 6.26
CA GLY A 370 -4.78 5.82 5.89
C GLY A 370 -6.14 5.44 6.45
N TRP A 371 -7.07 6.37 6.28
CA TRP A 371 -8.45 6.20 6.71
C TRP A 371 -9.25 5.47 5.62
N LEU A 372 -9.91 4.37 6.00
CA LEU A 372 -10.83 3.66 5.12
C LEU A 372 -12.14 3.40 5.85
N TYR A 373 -13.21 3.37 5.08
CA TYR A 373 -14.45 2.76 5.54
C TYR A 373 -14.35 1.25 5.32
N ASN A 374 -14.75 0.43 6.28
CA ASN A 374 -14.83 -1.01 6.08
C ASN A 374 -16.09 -1.63 6.69
N LYS A 375 -16.47 -2.81 6.17
CA LYS A 375 -17.48 -3.70 6.73
C LYS A 375 -17.04 -5.15 6.56
N THR A 376 -17.54 -6.04 7.41
CA THR A 376 -17.14 -7.46 7.44
C THR A 376 -18.28 -8.43 7.15
N GLN A 377 -19.49 -7.91 7.01
CA GLN A 377 -20.70 -8.66 6.70
C GLN A 377 -21.49 -7.87 5.66
N THR A 378 -22.31 -8.55 4.85
CA THR A 378 -23.07 -7.93 3.77
C THR A 378 -24.01 -6.84 4.29
N VAL A 379 -24.75 -7.15 5.36
CA VAL A 379 -25.79 -6.30 5.95
C VAL A 379 -25.23 -5.24 6.91
N GLN A 380 -23.95 -5.32 7.26
CA GLN A 380 -23.33 -4.36 8.18
C GLN A 380 -23.14 -2.99 7.52
N THR A 381 -23.39 -1.91 8.28
CA THR A 381 -23.05 -0.56 7.84
C THR A 381 -21.53 -0.35 7.82
N PHE A 382 -21.08 0.55 6.95
CA PHE A 382 -19.66 0.92 6.91
C PHE A 382 -19.25 1.70 8.15
N GLU A 383 -18.11 1.33 8.72
CA GLU A 383 -17.49 2.04 9.83
C GLU A 383 -16.13 2.59 9.40
N HIS A 384 -15.75 3.73 9.98
CA HIS A 384 -14.51 4.44 9.62
C HIS A 384 -13.37 4.05 10.56
N TYR A 385 -12.27 3.55 9.99
CA TYR A 385 -11.11 3.08 10.72
C TYR A 385 -9.81 3.58 10.11
N HIS A 386 -8.79 3.76 10.96
CA HIS A 386 -7.43 4.01 10.48
C HIS A 386 -6.73 2.67 10.26
N HIS A 387 -6.26 2.44 9.05
CA HIS A 387 -5.61 1.20 8.62
C HIS A 387 -4.11 1.42 8.50
N VAL A 388 -3.35 0.38 8.86
CA VAL A 388 -1.89 0.34 8.79
C VAL A 388 -1.51 -1.01 8.18
N LEU A 389 -0.96 -0.96 6.96
CA LEU A 389 -0.34 -2.10 6.31
C LEU A 389 1.13 -2.17 6.71
N THR A 390 1.50 -3.29 7.33
CA THR A 390 2.87 -3.60 7.72
C THR A 390 3.15 -5.08 7.51
N HIS A 391 4.17 -5.41 6.72
CA HIS A 391 4.80 -6.72 6.66
C HIS A 391 3.83 -7.92 6.74
N GLY A 392 2.91 -8.03 5.78
CA GLY A 392 1.95 -9.13 5.65
C GLY A 392 0.70 -9.01 6.53
N HIS A 393 0.54 -7.89 7.25
CA HIS A 393 -0.56 -7.65 8.17
C HIS A 393 -1.22 -6.30 7.89
N LEU A 394 -2.55 -6.31 7.76
CA LEU A 394 -3.36 -5.11 7.72
C LEU A 394 -4.07 -4.93 9.07
N ILE A 395 -3.57 -3.99 9.87
CA ILE A 395 -4.12 -3.67 11.19
C ILE A 395 -5.04 -2.47 11.06
N TYR A 396 -6.12 -2.43 11.82
CA TYR A 396 -6.94 -1.23 11.90
C TYR A 396 -7.42 -0.89 13.31
N PHE A 397 -7.62 0.40 13.52
CA PHE A 397 -7.89 1.03 14.81
C PHE A 397 -9.14 1.91 14.71
N HIS A 398 -9.91 1.97 15.80
CA HIS A 398 -11.12 2.79 15.86
C HIS A 398 -10.83 4.29 15.63
N ARG A 399 -11.64 4.95 14.79
CA ARG A 399 -11.59 6.42 14.64
C ARG A 399 -11.86 7.12 15.97
N ASN A 400 -12.96 6.76 16.62
CA ASN A 400 -13.31 7.25 17.94
C ASN A 400 -13.87 6.07 18.72
N THR A 401 -13.43 5.88 19.96
CA THR A 401 -14.16 5.03 20.88
C THR A 401 -15.45 5.78 21.23
N ARG A 402 -16.62 5.27 20.82
CA ARG A 402 -17.92 5.72 21.34
C ARG A 402 -18.44 4.66 22.32
N SER A 403 -19.07 5.09 23.40
CA SER A 403 -19.80 4.16 24.26
C SER A 403 -20.98 3.60 23.47
N THR A 404 -21.12 2.28 23.44
CA THR A 404 -22.26 1.61 22.78
C THR A 404 -23.58 1.88 23.49
N LEU A 405 -23.53 2.21 24.79
CA LEU A 405 -24.71 2.43 25.62
C LEU A 405 -25.18 3.90 25.60
N SER A 406 -24.24 4.85 25.69
CA SER A 406 -24.59 6.27 25.83
C SER A 406 -24.47 7.08 24.53
N LYS A 407 -23.97 6.47 23.43
CA LYS A 407 -23.61 7.15 22.17
C LYS A 407 -22.61 8.32 22.31
N CYS A 408 -22.22 8.69 23.53
CA CYS A 408 -21.19 9.67 23.82
C CYS A 408 -19.81 9.16 23.38
N THR A 409 -18.99 10.06 22.87
CA THR A 409 -17.57 9.82 22.62
C THR A 409 -16.90 9.42 23.94
N SER A 410 -16.32 8.22 23.99
CA SER A 410 -15.57 7.74 25.16
C SER A 410 -14.39 8.67 25.45
N ASN A 411 -14.07 8.81 26.74
CA ASN A 411 -12.97 9.63 27.28
C ASN A 411 -11.56 9.19 26.83
N LYS A 412 -11.42 8.13 26.04
CA LYS A 412 -10.08 7.73 25.55
C LYS A 412 -9.55 8.76 24.55
N SER A 413 -8.30 9.15 24.75
CA SER A 413 -7.58 10.14 23.95
C SER A 413 -6.75 9.53 22.80
N TYR A 414 -6.75 8.20 22.67
CA TYR A 414 -6.02 7.44 21.65
C TYR A 414 -6.96 6.53 20.82
N HIS A 415 -6.51 6.12 19.64
CA HIS A 415 -7.21 5.20 18.75
C HIS A 415 -6.96 3.76 19.18
N LYS A 416 -7.98 3.09 19.73
CA LYS A 416 -7.84 1.71 20.22
C LYS A 416 -7.72 0.72 19.06
N TYR A 417 -6.83 -0.27 19.22
CA TYR A 417 -6.75 -1.43 18.34
C TYR A 417 -8.13 -2.10 18.18
N LYS A 418 -8.50 -2.42 16.94
CA LYS A 418 -9.72 -3.15 16.62
C LYS A 418 -9.42 -4.56 16.16
N TRP A 419 -8.62 -4.71 15.11
CA TRP A 419 -8.38 -6.01 14.50
C TRP A 419 -7.14 -6.02 13.59
N CYS A 420 -6.67 -7.22 13.26
CA CYS A 420 -5.56 -7.48 12.34
C CYS A 420 -5.96 -8.56 11.32
N ILE A 421 -5.75 -8.27 10.04
CA ILE A 421 -5.94 -9.21 8.92
C ILE A 421 -4.55 -9.69 8.50
N ASN A 422 -4.27 -10.97 8.73
CA ASN A 422 -3.09 -11.60 8.17
C ASN A 422 -3.36 -11.92 6.69
N LEU A 423 -2.54 -11.34 5.81
CA LEU A 423 -2.68 -11.38 4.34
C LEU A 423 -2.24 -12.71 3.72
N ARG A 424 -1.67 -13.62 4.51
CA ARG A 424 -1.39 -14.98 4.07
C ARG A 424 -2.68 -15.65 3.60
N ASP A 425 -2.65 -16.20 2.39
CA ASP A 425 -3.79 -16.84 1.70
C ASP A 425 -5.00 -15.92 1.47
N CYS A 426 -4.80 -14.60 1.49
CA CYS A 426 -5.81 -13.65 1.07
C CYS A 426 -5.73 -13.40 -0.44
N TYR A 427 -6.86 -12.99 -0.99
CA TYR A 427 -7.05 -12.52 -2.35
C TYR A 427 -7.55 -11.08 -2.28
N VAL A 428 -7.21 -10.26 -3.26
CA VAL A 428 -7.66 -8.86 -3.35
C VAL A 428 -8.34 -8.67 -4.69
N TYR A 429 -9.50 -8.03 -4.69
CA TYR A 429 -10.17 -7.59 -5.92
C TYR A 429 -10.87 -6.25 -5.72
N SER A 430 -11.07 -5.53 -6.81
CA SER A 430 -11.56 -4.16 -6.87
C SER A 430 -12.44 -3.94 -8.11
N GLY A 431 -13.16 -2.81 -8.15
CA GLY A 431 -14.05 -2.47 -9.26
C GLY A 431 -15.40 -3.18 -9.20
N GLU A 432 -15.99 -3.45 -10.37
CA GLU A 432 -17.39 -3.91 -10.50
C GLU A 432 -17.68 -5.24 -9.77
N ILE A 433 -16.72 -6.15 -9.73
CA ILE A 433 -16.85 -7.44 -9.03
C ILE A 433 -17.16 -7.25 -7.53
N THR A 434 -16.79 -6.11 -6.94
CA THR A 434 -17.06 -5.84 -5.52
C THR A 434 -18.55 -5.69 -5.24
N GLU A 435 -19.38 -5.33 -6.22
CA GLU A 435 -20.83 -5.14 -6.08
C GLU A 435 -21.57 -6.37 -5.54
N HIS A 436 -21.07 -7.57 -5.85
CA HIS A 436 -21.64 -8.81 -5.34
C HIS A 436 -21.61 -8.89 -3.81
N GLU A 437 -20.70 -8.16 -3.14
CA GLU A 437 -20.64 -8.09 -1.68
C GLU A 437 -21.47 -6.93 -1.07
N TYR A 438 -22.11 -6.11 -1.91
CA TYR A 438 -23.00 -5.01 -1.52
C TYR A 438 -24.49 -5.34 -1.66
N TYR A 439 -24.85 -6.27 -2.54
CA TYR A 439 -26.16 -6.33 -3.19
C TYR A 439 -27.38 -6.46 -2.26
N ASP A 440 -27.23 -6.91 -1.01
CA ASP A 440 -28.37 -7.12 -0.10
C ASP A 440 -28.69 -5.96 0.85
N SER A 441 -27.82 -4.95 1.06
CA SER A 441 -27.99 -4.03 2.20
C SER A 441 -28.40 -2.59 1.87
N ASN A 442 -28.13 -2.09 0.66
CA ASN A 442 -28.16 -0.64 0.41
C ASN A 442 -28.97 -0.18 -0.81
N GLN A 443 -29.66 -1.09 -1.51
CA GLN A 443 -30.28 -0.79 -2.81
C GLN A 443 -31.29 0.38 -2.73
N SER A 444 -31.99 0.57 -1.62
CA SER A 444 -32.97 1.65 -1.40
C SER A 444 -32.31 3.01 -1.13
N GLN A 445 -31.27 3.07 -0.31
CA GLN A 445 -30.54 4.29 0.00
C GLN A 445 -29.65 4.72 -1.19
N GLU A 446 -29.09 3.76 -1.92
CA GLU A 446 -28.32 3.98 -3.15
C GLU A 446 -29.20 4.41 -4.32
N ARG A 447 -30.41 3.85 -4.48
CA ARG A 447 -31.40 4.36 -5.45
C ARG A 447 -31.91 5.76 -5.10
N SER A 448 -31.99 6.11 -3.82
CA SER A 448 -32.36 7.45 -3.36
C SER A 448 -31.28 8.48 -3.70
N VAL A 449 -30.00 8.15 -3.48
CA VAL A 449 -28.87 9.00 -3.88
C VAL A 449 -28.70 9.04 -5.41
N ALA A 450 -29.03 7.94 -6.10
CA ALA A 450 -29.04 7.87 -7.56
C ALA A 450 -30.16 8.71 -8.20
N LYS A 451 -31.33 8.80 -7.57
CA LYS A 451 -32.43 9.68 -8.02
C LYS A 451 -32.08 11.17 -7.96
N SER A 452 -31.16 11.58 -7.09
CA SER A 452 -30.63 12.95 -7.04
C SER A 452 -29.53 13.23 -8.08
N TYR A 453 -29.04 12.22 -8.81
CA TYR A 453 -28.01 12.35 -9.85
C TYR A 453 -28.56 12.59 -11.27
N ASN A 454 -29.83 12.98 -11.44
CA ASN A 454 -30.35 13.37 -12.75
C ASN A 454 -29.54 14.52 -13.41
N ASN A 455 -28.71 15.25 -12.64
CA ASN A 455 -27.82 16.32 -13.10
C ASN A 455 -26.31 15.97 -13.00
N GLY A 456 -25.94 14.70 -12.84
CA GLY A 456 -24.53 14.26 -12.75
C GLY A 456 -24.05 13.95 -11.32
N GLN A 457 -22.82 13.44 -11.22
CA GLN A 457 -22.26 12.89 -9.99
C GLN A 457 -21.79 14.00 -9.02
N LEU A 458 -22.31 14.01 -7.79
CA LEU A 458 -21.97 15.01 -6.78
C LEU A 458 -20.55 14.84 -6.23
N ALA A 459 -19.84 15.95 -6.08
CA ALA A 459 -18.51 15.99 -5.50
C ALA A 459 -18.52 15.64 -4.00
N LYS A 460 -17.64 14.73 -3.59
CA LYS A 460 -17.35 14.43 -2.18
C LYS A 460 -16.19 15.32 -1.73
N ILE A 461 -16.41 16.16 -0.73
CA ILE A 461 -15.40 17.09 -0.18
C ILE A 461 -14.95 16.59 1.19
N TYR A 462 -13.64 16.49 1.39
CA TYR A 462 -13.04 16.04 2.65
C TYR A 462 -12.36 17.22 3.38
N GLY A 463 -12.27 17.11 4.71
CA GLY A 463 -11.75 18.20 5.56
C GLY A 463 -10.28 18.56 5.37
N ASP A 464 -9.51 17.74 4.64
CA ASP A 464 -8.14 18.02 4.23
C ASP A 464 -8.04 18.75 2.88
N GLY A 465 -9.18 19.04 2.23
CA GLY A 465 -9.24 19.71 0.92
C GLY A 465 -9.25 18.75 -0.27
N MET A 466 -9.26 17.43 -0.04
CA MET A 466 -9.46 16.46 -1.12
C MET A 466 -10.89 16.54 -1.66
N VAL A 467 -11.02 16.41 -2.98
CA VAL A 467 -12.31 16.32 -3.68
C VAL A 467 -12.29 15.06 -4.54
N SER A 468 -13.39 14.29 -4.53
CA SER A 468 -13.55 13.12 -5.40
C SER A 468 -14.93 13.13 -6.06
N TYR A 469 -14.94 12.77 -7.34
CA TYR A 469 -16.13 12.56 -8.16
C TYR A 469 -16.35 11.07 -8.43
N ASP A 470 -15.54 10.19 -7.82
CA ASP A 470 -15.51 8.77 -8.16
C ASP A 470 -16.76 8.05 -7.65
N ASN A 471 -17.23 7.10 -8.46
CA ASN A 471 -18.33 6.23 -8.05
C ASN A 471 -17.84 5.26 -6.97
N TYR A 472 -18.79 4.64 -6.30
CA TYR A 472 -18.45 3.79 -5.18
C TYR A 472 -17.78 2.47 -5.61
N LYS A 473 -17.95 2.02 -6.85
CA LYS A 473 -17.34 0.80 -7.40
C LYS A 473 -15.84 1.02 -7.58
N ASP A 474 -15.46 2.18 -8.10
CA ASP A 474 -14.08 2.60 -8.33
C ASP A 474 -13.33 2.90 -7.03
N THR A 475 -14.04 3.26 -5.96
CA THR A 475 -13.42 3.51 -4.64
C THR A 475 -13.46 2.31 -3.70
N SER A 476 -13.92 1.14 -4.16
CA SER A 476 -14.07 -0.03 -3.30
C SER A 476 -13.18 -1.20 -3.72
N PHE A 477 -12.69 -1.92 -2.71
CA PHE A 477 -11.94 -3.14 -2.87
C PHE A 477 -12.30 -4.13 -1.76
N VAL A 478 -12.05 -5.40 -1.99
CA VAL A 478 -12.34 -6.49 -1.06
C VAL A 478 -11.08 -7.30 -0.81
N ILE A 479 -10.84 -7.61 0.46
CA ILE A 479 -9.91 -8.67 0.85
C ILE A 479 -10.76 -9.90 1.14
N TRP A 480 -10.45 -11.01 0.48
CA TRP A 480 -11.15 -12.27 0.67
C TRP A 480 -10.18 -13.35 1.13
N LYS A 481 -10.64 -14.20 2.05
CA LYS A 481 -9.85 -15.30 2.62
C LYS A 481 -10.69 -16.56 2.67
N ASN A 482 -10.19 -17.63 2.07
CA ASN A 482 -10.91 -18.90 2.07
C ASN A 482 -10.98 -19.54 3.48
N LYS A 483 -12.05 -20.28 3.75
CA LYS A 483 -12.15 -21.17 4.91
C LYS A 483 -11.25 -22.39 4.69
N ARG A 484 -10.59 -22.80 5.78
CA ARG A 484 -9.71 -23.98 5.79
C ARG A 484 -10.30 -25.05 6.68
N LYS A 485 -10.26 -26.30 6.22
CA LYS A 485 -10.55 -27.48 7.05
C LYS A 485 -9.23 -28.14 7.43
N TYR A 486 -9.10 -28.49 8.71
CA TYR A 486 -8.02 -29.36 9.17
C TYR A 486 -8.36 -30.79 8.78
N CYS A 487 -7.47 -31.42 8.03
CA CYS A 487 -7.51 -32.84 7.71
C CYS A 487 -6.38 -33.52 8.47
N PHE A 488 -6.73 -34.56 9.23
CA PHE A 488 -5.77 -35.36 9.98
C PHE A 488 -5.56 -36.67 9.20
N GLY A 489 -4.35 -36.91 8.73
CA GLY A 489 -3.91 -38.20 8.21
C GLY A 489 -3.15 -38.95 9.31
N ASN A 490 -3.34 -40.26 9.41
CA ASN A 490 -2.64 -41.11 10.37
C ASN A 490 -1.84 -42.18 9.61
N ASP A 491 -0.56 -41.92 9.34
CA ASP A 491 0.36 -42.86 8.67
C ASP A 491 1.08 -43.77 9.70
N GLY A 492 0.39 -44.15 10.78
CA GLY A 492 0.89 -45.11 11.78
C GLY A 492 2.00 -44.61 12.72
N MET A 493 2.73 -43.53 12.38
CA MET A 493 3.79 -42.95 13.24
C MET A 493 3.76 -41.42 13.40
N LYS A 494 3.00 -40.67 12.58
CA LYS A 494 2.86 -39.20 12.71
C LYS A 494 1.45 -38.76 12.35
N ILE A 495 0.87 -37.85 13.16
CA ILE A 495 -0.36 -37.13 12.80
C ILE A 495 0.02 -36.04 11.80
N GLN A 496 -0.35 -36.22 10.53
CA GLN A 496 -0.15 -35.19 9.52
C GLN A 496 -1.38 -34.27 9.51
N VAL A 497 -1.18 -33.01 9.90
CA VAL A 497 -2.22 -31.97 9.87
C VAL A 497 -2.11 -31.18 8.57
N ASN A 498 -2.99 -31.48 7.61
CA ASN A 498 -3.05 -30.77 6.34
C ASN A 498 -4.21 -29.77 6.34
N ARG A 499 -3.91 -28.49 6.06
CA ARG A 499 -4.94 -27.45 5.86
C ARG A 499 -5.41 -27.49 4.41
N ARG A 500 -6.61 -27.99 4.17
CA ARG A 500 -7.22 -27.97 2.83
C ARG A 500 -8.19 -26.80 2.68
N ILE A 501 -8.12 -26.14 1.54
CA ILE A 501 -9.02 -25.06 1.13
C ILE A 501 -10.41 -25.66 0.89
N GLN A 502 -11.46 -25.08 1.48
CA GLN A 502 -12.83 -25.51 1.24
C GLN A 502 -13.41 -24.79 0.01
N LEU A 503 -13.48 -25.52 -1.09
CA LEU A 503 -14.13 -25.05 -2.32
C LEU A 503 -15.66 -25.02 -2.12
N ASN A 504 -16.37 -24.13 -2.83
CA ASN A 504 -17.82 -23.90 -2.74
C ASN A 504 -18.36 -23.50 -1.35
N THR A 505 -17.49 -23.02 -0.45
CA THR A 505 -17.91 -22.42 0.82
C THR A 505 -17.65 -20.92 0.80
N ARG A 506 -18.57 -20.14 1.36
CA ARG A 506 -18.35 -18.69 1.48
C ARG A 506 -17.19 -18.44 2.44
N GLY A 507 -16.10 -17.88 1.90
CA GLY A 507 -14.94 -17.42 2.64
C GLY A 507 -15.26 -16.26 3.58
N LYS A 508 -14.26 -15.82 4.34
CA LYS A 508 -14.33 -14.57 5.09
C LYS A 508 -13.93 -13.43 4.16
N PHE A 509 -14.66 -12.32 4.20
CA PHE A 509 -14.37 -11.16 3.39
C PHE A 509 -14.40 -9.88 4.22
N TRP A 510 -13.72 -8.86 3.72
CA TRP A 510 -13.72 -7.51 4.25
C TRP A 510 -13.84 -6.55 3.08
N VAL A 511 -14.90 -5.76 3.09
CA VAL A 511 -15.14 -4.75 2.05
C VAL A 511 -14.61 -3.43 2.55
N PHE A 512 -13.78 -2.78 1.76
CA PHE A 512 -13.16 -1.50 2.06
C PHE A 512 -13.60 -0.45 1.04
N ARG A 513 -13.66 0.80 1.47
CA ARG A 513 -13.96 1.95 0.65
C ARG A 513 -13.01 3.11 0.96
N ALA A 514 -12.28 3.51 -0.05
CA ALA A 514 -11.36 4.66 -0.05
C ALA A 514 -12.09 5.96 -0.42
N ARG A 515 -11.39 7.09 -0.32
CA ARG A 515 -11.95 8.41 -0.61
C ARG A 515 -12.03 8.72 -2.10
N SER A 516 -11.14 8.12 -2.89
CA SER A 516 -11.03 8.27 -4.35
C SER A 516 -10.58 6.96 -5.01
N ARG A 517 -10.71 6.88 -6.34
CA ARG A 517 -10.22 5.75 -7.16
C ARG A 517 -8.71 5.56 -6.98
N MET A 518 -7.95 6.65 -7.08
CA MET A 518 -6.50 6.64 -6.90
C MET A 518 -6.09 6.09 -5.53
N GLU A 519 -6.75 6.48 -4.44
CA GLU A 519 -6.45 5.95 -3.11
C GLU A 519 -6.78 4.45 -3.01
N CYS A 520 -7.87 4.00 -3.65
CA CYS A 520 -8.23 2.59 -3.76
C CYS A 520 -7.13 1.78 -4.48
N GLU A 521 -6.67 2.25 -5.63
CA GLU A 521 -5.63 1.59 -6.43
C GLU A 521 -4.29 1.51 -5.69
N GLU A 522 -3.91 2.54 -4.94
CA GLU A 522 -2.71 2.48 -4.09
C GLU A 522 -2.83 1.42 -2.99
N TRP A 523 -4.03 1.23 -2.41
CA TRP A 523 -4.25 0.19 -1.42
C TRP A 523 -4.17 -1.19 -2.05
N VAL A 524 -4.83 -1.39 -3.20
CA VAL A 524 -4.80 -2.66 -3.94
C VAL A 524 -3.37 -3.02 -4.34
N TRP A 525 -2.61 -2.05 -4.87
CA TRP A 525 -1.21 -2.26 -5.24
C TRP A 525 -0.35 -2.66 -4.03
N ALA A 526 -0.41 -1.91 -2.93
CA ALA A 526 0.38 -2.20 -1.74
C ALA A 526 0.01 -3.55 -1.10
N LEU A 527 -1.27 -3.92 -1.10
CA LEU A 527 -1.73 -5.21 -0.61
C LEU A 527 -1.22 -6.37 -1.48
N ASN A 528 -1.32 -6.25 -2.81
CA ASN A 528 -0.85 -7.27 -3.73
C ASN A 528 0.66 -7.45 -3.66
N ALA A 529 1.44 -6.36 -3.54
CA ALA A 529 2.89 -6.43 -3.34
C ALA A 529 3.26 -7.23 -2.07
N GLU A 530 2.52 -7.03 -0.97
CA GLU A 530 2.75 -7.77 0.27
C GLU A 530 2.29 -9.24 0.19
N ILE A 531 1.16 -9.52 -0.46
CA ILE A 531 0.67 -10.90 -0.65
C ILE A 531 1.64 -11.70 -1.51
N GLU A 532 2.14 -11.10 -2.58
CA GLU A 532 3.18 -11.68 -3.44
C GLU A 532 4.42 -12.06 -2.62
N ARG A 533 4.91 -11.14 -1.80
CA ARG A 533 6.09 -11.37 -0.97
C ARG A 533 5.88 -12.51 0.02
N LEU A 534 4.70 -12.57 0.65
CA LEU A 534 4.36 -13.69 1.54
C LEU A 534 4.33 -15.03 0.79
N TYR A 535 3.80 -15.04 -0.43
CA TYR A 535 3.75 -16.23 -1.27
C TYR A 535 5.15 -16.70 -1.68
N LYS A 536 6.06 -15.79 -2.02
CA LYS A 536 7.46 -16.12 -2.30
C LYS A 536 8.16 -16.76 -1.10
N ASN A 537 8.05 -16.12 0.07
CA ASN A 537 8.64 -16.63 1.32
C ASN A 537 8.08 -18.00 1.76
N GLU A 538 6.94 -18.44 1.21
CA GLU A 538 6.38 -19.79 1.45
C GLU A 538 6.98 -20.85 0.52
N ASN A 539 7.51 -20.45 -0.64
CA ASN A 539 7.99 -21.33 -1.70
C ASN A 539 9.52 -21.36 -1.84
N THR A 540 10.23 -20.48 -1.13
CA THR A 540 11.68 -20.53 -0.88
C THR A 540 11.95 -21.29 0.41
#